data_AF-B4M7I2-F1
#
_entry.id   AF-B4M7I2-F1
#
_cell.length_a   1.000
_cell.length_b   1.000
_cell.length_c   1.000
_cell.angle_alpha   90.00
_cell.angle_beta   90.00
_cell.angle_gamma   90.00
#
_symmetry.space_group_name_H-M   'P 1'
#
loop_
_entity.id
_entity.type
_entity.pdbx_description
1 polymer ?
#
loop_
_entity_poly.entity_id
_entity_poly.type
_entity_poly.pdbx_seq_one_letter_code
_entity_poly.pdbx_strand_id
1 'polypeptide(L)'
;MEPMTMLVLAFQLLALFSIAGALLIYLICKVREESQAGNGEVPPSRVVLVTSADTALGLQLCTYLANKGCRVFAGMKEARDSLPAKLLCGWMKIREYSEEPISGTIIPMRLDVTREDVLREATIAMGAHLNANERGIAAVINTSGSVYRGRVESQDVQQWEHMLKTNILGTLRVAKAFVGFLRPTRGRLLYLGGSSAGASMGGDGLVAFNASRVAVEKCAEELRKELQPYGVSIVALDTCGMTVESLYKAPVAQTMSQCPGAPTQYTADVLSASALQVIERALWDFVPQQRYTLLSHNKYQFTLPCRSSLRLHRASSESATQSV
;
A
#
# COMPACT_ATOMS: atom_id res chain seq x y z
N MET A 1 -16.84 19.17 73.74
CA MET A 1 -15.86 19.88 72.87
C MET A 1 -16.34 21.29 72.70
N GLU A 2 -15.46 22.28 72.85
CA GLU A 2 -15.83 23.68 72.59
C GLU A 2 -16.19 23.86 71.11
N PRO A 3 -17.17 24.71 70.79
CA PRO A 3 -17.62 24.92 69.41
C PRO A 3 -16.49 25.41 68.49
N MET A 4 -15.52 26.14 69.05
CA MET A 4 -14.33 26.58 68.34
C MET A 4 -13.41 25.42 67.96
N THR A 5 -13.25 24.42 68.83
CA THR A 5 -12.43 23.23 68.54
C THR A 5 -13.05 22.39 67.42
N MET A 6 -14.37 22.25 67.40
CA MET A 6 -15.09 21.53 66.34
C MET A 6 -14.95 22.22 64.97
N LEU A 7 -14.99 23.55 64.96
CA LEU A 7 -14.83 24.34 63.74
C LEU A 7 -13.41 24.22 63.17
N VAL A 8 -12.39 24.25 64.04
CA VAL A 8 -10.99 24.05 63.64
C VAL A 8 -10.76 22.63 63.09
N LEU A 9 -11.29 21.60 63.76
CA LEU A 9 -11.22 20.20 63.29
C LEU A 9 -11.91 20.00 61.94
N ALA A 10 -13.09 20.61 61.75
CA ALA A 10 -13.80 20.55 60.48
C ALA A 10 -12.98 21.18 59.34
N PHE A 11 -12.33 22.32 59.60
CA PHE A 11 -11.49 23.00 58.62
C PHE A 11 -10.23 22.17 58.27
N GLN A 12 -9.61 21.54 59.28
CA GLN A 12 -8.46 20.64 59.09
C GLN A 12 -8.82 19.39 58.28
N LEU A 13 -9.98 18.77 58.55
CA LEU A 13 -10.48 17.63 57.78
C LEU A 13 -10.75 18.02 56.32
N LEU A 14 -11.37 19.18 56.08
CA LEU A 14 -11.66 19.65 54.73
C LEU A 14 -10.39 19.93 53.92
N ALA A 15 -9.36 20.51 54.56
CA ALA A 15 -8.04 20.67 53.96
C ALA A 15 -7.38 19.31 53.63
N LEU A 16 -7.48 18.34 54.53
CA LEU A 16 -6.91 17.00 54.33
C LEU A 16 -7.59 16.25 53.18
N PHE A 17 -8.92 16.32 53.08
CA PHE A 17 -9.66 15.74 51.95
C PHE A 17 -9.33 16.41 50.61
N SER A 18 -9.10 17.72 50.60
CA SER A 18 -8.67 18.44 49.40
C SER A 18 -7.31 17.95 48.89
N ILE A 19 -6.33 17.79 49.80
CA ILE A 19 -5.00 17.29 49.47
C ILE A 19 -5.07 15.84 48.97
N ALA A 20 -5.85 14.98 49.64
CA ALA A 20 -6.05 13.59 49.22
C ALA A 20 -6.72 13.50 47.84
N GLY A 21 -7.72 14.34 47.57
CA GLY A 21 -8.37 14.42 46.27
C GLY A 21 -7.42 14.87 45.16
N ALA A 22 -6.59 15.89 45.41
CA ALA A 22 -5.58 16.35 44.46
C ALA A 22 -4.53 15.27 44.16
N LEU A 23 -4.08 14.53 45.18
CA LEU A 23 -3.15 13.41 45.01
C LEU A 23 -3.78 12.26 44.23
N LEU A 24 -5.06 11.94 44.46
CA LEU A 24 -5.78 10.91 43.72
C LEU A 24 -5.94 11.29 42.25
N ILE A 25 -6.31 12.55 41.96
CA ILE A 25 -6.38 13.07 40.59
C ILE A 25 -5.01 13.02 39.92
N TYR A 26 -3.95 13.45 40.62
CA TYR A 26 -2.58 13.34 40.12
C TYR A 26 -2.21 11.88 39.80
N LEU A 27 -2.57 10.93 40.66
CA LEU A 27 -2.28 9.51 40.45
C LEU A 27 -3.06 8.95 39.26
N ILE A 28 -4.33 9.32 39.09
CA ILE A 28 -5.14 8.95 37.92
C ILE A 28 -4.54 9.55 36.64
N CYS A 29 -4.14 10.83 36.67
CA CYS A 29 -3.46 11.48 35.56
C CYS A 29 -2.14 10.78 35.22
N LYS A 30 -1.33 10.46 36.23
CA LYS A 30 -0.04 9.78 36.05
C LYS A 30 -0.19 8.35 35.53
N VAL A 31 -1.16 7.57 36.02
CA VAL A 31 -1.44 6.22 35.50
C VAL A 31 -1.95 6.29 34.05
N ARG A 32 -2.74 7.32 33.72
CA ARG A 32 -3.20 7.57 32.35
C ARG A 32 -2.07 8.05 31.44
N GLU A 33 -1.15 8.85 31.97
CA GLU A 33 0.07 9.31 31.29
C GLU A 33 1.06 8.16 31.10
N GLU A 34 1.22 7.24 32.06
CA GLU A 34 2.03 6.01 31.92
C GLU A 34 1.39 5.00 30.95
N SER A 35 0.06 4.88 30.97
CA SER A 35 -0.70 4.11 29.96
C SER A 35 -0.57 4.73 28.57
N GLN A 36 -0.41 6.05 28.47
CA GLN A 36 -0.12 6.76 27.22
C GLN A 36 1.39 6.81 26.89
N ALA A 37 2.29 6.67 27.85
CA ALA A 37 3.74 6.66 27.66
C ALA A 37 4.23 5.28 27.20
N GLY A 38 3.52 4.20 27.55
CA GLY A 38 3.59 2.92 26.82
C GLY A 38 3.05 3.00 25.39
N ASN A 39 2.45 4.13 25.02
CA ASN A 39 1.90 4.47 23.72
C ASN A 39 2.64 5.67 23.10
N GLY A 40 3.90 5.91 23.51
CA GLY A 40 4.77 6.89 22.86
C GLY A 40 4.76 6.62 21.36
N GLU A 41 4.34 7.61 20.57
CA GLU A 41 4.33 7.54 19.12
C GLU A 41 5.75 7.26 18.64
N VAL A 42 6.06 5.97 18.45
CA VAL A 42 7.12 5.55 17.56
C VAL A 42 6.74 6.18 16.21
N PRO A 43 7.59 7.05 15.62
CA PRO A 43 7.28 7.60 14.32
C PRO A 43 6.92 6.43 13.38
N PRO A 44 5.83 6.53 12.60
CA PRO A 44 5.35 5.40 11.83
C PRO A 44 6.50 4.87 10.98
N SER A 45 6.84 3.59 11.17
CA SER A 45 7.90 2.93 10.41
C SER A 45 7.69 3.26 8.93
N ARG A 46 8.69 3.81 8.25
CA ARG A 46 8.57 4.11 6.81
C ARG A 46 9.03 2.94 5.95
N VAL A 47 9.07 1.75 6.53
CA VAL A 47 9.47 0.52 5.87
C VAL A 47 8.24 -0.21 5.36
N VAL A 48 8.25 -0.55 4.06
CA VAL A 48 7.12 -1.20 3.39
C VAL A 48 7.62 -2.35 2.51
N LEU A 49 6.84 -3.42 2.41
CA LEU A 49 7.08 -4.54 1.49
C LEU A 49 6.05 -4.51 0.36
N VAL A 50 6.49 -4.63 -0.89
CA VAL A 50 5.62 -4.83 -2.07
C VAL A 50 5.96 -6.19 -2.67
N THR A 51 5.01 -7.14 -2.75
CA THR A 51 5.31 -8.57 -3.05
C THR A 51 5.48 -8.93 -4.53
N SER A 52 5.10 -8.06 -5.47
CA SER A 52 5.19 -8.35 -6.91
C SER A 52 5.63 -7.14 -7.72
N ALA A 53 6.84 -6.67 -7.44
CA ALA A 53 7.52 -5.64 -8.21
C ALA A 53 7.91 -6.07 -9.63
N ASP A 54 7.69 -7.34 -10.00
CA ASP A 54 7.76 -7.82 -11.39
C ASP A 54 6.70 -7.18 -12.30
N THR A 55 5.56 -6.76 -11.73
CA THR A 55 4.46 -6.14 -12.48
C THR A 55 4.64 -4.62 -12.57
N ALA A 56 4.02 -4.00 -13.58
CA ALA A 56 3.99 -2.55 -13.71
C ALA A 56 3.40 -1.89 -12.46
N LEU A 57 2.33 -2.45 -11.88
CA LEU A 57 1.72 -1.94 -10.66
C LEU A 57 2.70 -1.99 -9.48
N GLY A 58 3.36 -3.13 -9.25
CA GLY A 58 4.32 -3.25 -8.17
C GLY A 58 5.52 -2.32 -8.35
N LEU A 59 6.04 -2.19 -9.57
CA LEU A 59 7.13 -1.29 -9.91
C LEU A 59 6.76 0.18 -9.66
N GLN A 60 5.55 0.58 -10.05
CA GLN A 60 5.02 1.92 -9.81
C GLN A 60 4.94 2.24 -8.32
N LEU A 61 4.40 1.31 -7.52
CA LEU A 61 4.29 1.49 -6.07
C LEU A 61 5.67 1.59 -5.42
N CYS A 62 6.64 0.78 -5.85
CA CYS A 62 7.99 0.83 -5.29
C CYS A 62 8.66 2.19 -5.53
N THR A 63 8.66 2.65 -6.78
CA THR A 63 9.26 3.95 -7.15
C THR A 63 8.51 5.12 -6.52
N TYR A 64 7.19 5.05 -6.46
CA TYR A 64 6.36 6.08 -5.82
C TYR A 64 6.61 6.19 -4.31
N LEU A 65 6.60 5.07 -3.58
CA LEU A 65 6.81 5.09 -2.13
C LEU A 65 8.25 5.48 -1.78
N ALA A 66 9.23 5.08 -2.58
CA ALA A 66 10.60 5.56 -2.43
C ALA A 66 10.70 7.08 -2.63
N ASN A 67 10.04 7.66 -3.65
CA ASN A 67 9.93 9.12 -3.81
C ASN A 67 9.34 9.82 -2.56
N LYS A 68 8.48 9.13 -1.81
CA LYS A 68 7.88 9.62 -0.55
C LYS A 68 8.76 9.41 0.68
N GLY A 69 10.03 9.03 0.49
CA GLY A 69 10.98 8.79 1.55
C GLY A 69 10.81 7.44 2.26
N CYS A 70 10.08 6.49 1.65
CA CYS A 70 9.93 5.16 2.23
C CYS A 70 11.13 4.27 1.91
N ARG A 71 11.38 3.32 2.81
CA ARG A 71 12.28 2.19 2.60
C ARG A 71 11.45 1.03 2.06
N VAL A 72 11.63 0.69 0.79
CA VAL A 72 10.77 -0.27 0.10
C VAL A 72 11.52 -1.58 -0.14
N PHE A 73 11.05 -2.68 0.45
CA PHE A 73 11.41 -4.01 0.00
C PHE A 73 10.58 -4.35 -1.23
N ALA A 74 11.25 -4.48 -2.38
CA ALA A 74 10.62 -4.81 -3.66
C ALA A 74 10.74 -6.33 -3.89
N GLY A 75 9.72 -7.06 -3.45
CA GLY A 75 9.59 -8.50 -3.66
C GLY A 75 9.32 -8.83 -5.13
N MET A 76 10.15 -9.70 -5.70
CA MET A 76 10.05 -10.14 -7.09
C MET A 76 10.65 -11.52 -7.27
N LYS A 77 10.24 -12.26 -8.31
CA LYS A 77 10.71 -13.64 -8.52
C LYS A 77 12.20 -13.71 -8.80
N GLU A 78 12.72 -12.76 -9.56
CA GLU A 78 14.14 -12.66 -9.92
C GLU A 78 14.65 -11.25 -9.63
N ALA A 79 15.45 -11.11 -8.56
CA ALA A 79 15.80 -9.84 -7.96
C ALA A 79 17.07 -9.18 -8.53
N ARG A 80 17.77 -9.85 -9.47
CA ARG A 80 19.02 -9.33 -10.06
C ARG A 80 18.96 -9.18 -11.57
N ASP A 81 18.56 -10.24 -12.26
CA ASP A 81 18.74 -10.32 -13.72
C ASP A 81 17.49 -9.97 -14.53
N SER A 82 16.34 -9.82 -13.86
CA SER A 82 15.08 -9.45 -14.49
C SER A 82 15.06 -8.00 -14.98
N LEU A 83 14.24 -7.72 -15.99
CA LEU A 83 14.02 -6.36 -16.46
C LEU A 83 13.52 -5.43 -15.32
N PRO A 84 12.49 -5.78 -14.53
CA PRO A 84 12.04 -4.94 -13.41
C PRO A 84 13.14 -4.66 -12.37
N ALA A 85 13.98 -5.64 -12.04
CA ALA A 85 15.12 -5.43 -11.13
C ALA A 85 16.09 -4.39 -11.70
N LYS A 86 16.46 -4.52 -12.98
CA LYS A 86 17.33 -3.56 -13.67
C LYS A 86 16.71 -2.16 -13.75
N LEU A 87 15.40 -2.06 -13.94
CA LEU A 87 14.68 -0.79 -13.92
C LEU A 87 14.73 -0.13 -12.54
N LEU A 88 14.52 -0.88 -11.46
CA LEU A 88 14.66 -0.34 -10.09
C LEU A 88 16.08 0.11 -9.81
N CYS A 89 17.09 -0.69 -10.15
CA CYS A 89 18.49 -0.32 -9.98
C CYS A 89 18.86 0.94 -10.78
N GLY A 90 18.44 1.02 -12.04
CA GLY A 90 18.67 2.20 -12.89
C GLY A 90 17.97 3.44 -12.32
N TRP A 91 16.72 3.29 -11.88
CA TRP A 91 15.95 4.35 -11.26
C TRP A 91 16.64 4.91 -10.00
N MET A 92 17.17 4.04 -9.14
CA MET A 92 17.91 4.46 -7.94
C MET A 92 19.20 5.19 -8.29
N LYS A 93 19.99 4.68 -9.25
CA LYS A 93 21.23 5.33 -9.70
C LYS A 93 20.97 6.73 -10.23
N ILE A 94 19.95 6.93 -11.06
CA ILE A 94 19.59 8.25 -11.59
C ILE A 94 19.30 9.24 -10.47
N ARG A 95 18.66 8.78 -9.39
CA ARG A 95 18.29 9.62 -8.24
C ARG A 95 19.44 9.92 -7.29
N GLU A 96 20.44 9.06 -7.22
CA GLU A 96 21.67 9.30 -6.46
C GLU A 96 22.47 10.49 -7.02
N TYR A 97 22.42 10.71 -8.34
CA TYR A 97 23.09 11.83 -9.02
C TYR A 97 22.20 13.06 -9.25
N SER A 98 20.98 13.09 -8.69
CA SER A 98 20.06 14.22 -8.85
C SER A 98 20.39 15.34 -7.86
N GLU A 99 20.17 16.60 -8.25
CA GLU A 99 20.38 17.78 -7.40
C GLU A 99 19.56 17.74 -6.10
N GLU A 100 18.40 17.07 -6.13
CA GLU A 100 17.56 16.81 -4.95
C GLU A 100 17.58 15.29 -4.63
N PRO A 101 18.47 14.83 -3.73
CA PRO A 101 18.53 13.43 -3.36
C PRO A 101 17.27 13.02 -2.60
N ILE A 102 16.68 11.91 -3.01
CA ILE A 102 15.52 11.33 -2.34
C ILE A 102 15.99 10.54 -1.13
N SER A 103 15.40 10.75 0.05
CA SER A 103 15.73 9.99 1.26
C SER A 103 15.29 8.52 1.23
N GLY A 104 14.36 8.16 0.33
CA GLY A 104 13.83 6.81 0.23
C GLY A 104 14.75 5.87 -0.53
N THR A 105 14.56 4.57 -0.34
CA THR A 105 15.40 3.54 -0.96
C THR A 105 14.56 2.32 -1.34
N ILE A 106 15.04 1.56 -2.32
CA ILE A 106 14.39 0.35 -2.80
C ILE A 106 15.39 -0.80 -2.66
N ILE A 107 14.95 -1.90 -2.08
CA ILE A 107 15.75 -3.10 -1.86
C ILE A 107 15.08 -4.23 -2.64
N PRO A 108 15.54 -4.55 -3.85
CA PRO A 108 15.07 -5.72 -4.60
C PRO A 108 15.33 -6.99 -3.78
N MET A 109 14.31 -7.82 -3.64
CA MET A 109 14.35 -9.04 -2.84
C MET A 109 13.66 -10.17 -3.56
N ARG A 110 14.28 -11.36 -3.54
CA ARG A 110 13.67 -12.56 -4.09
C ARG A 110 12.45 -12.95 -3.26
N LEU A 111 11.28 -13.01 -3.88
CA LEU A 111 10.01 -13.35 -3.25
C LEU A 111 9.07 -13.98 -4.27
N ASP A 112 8.52 -15.15 -3.94
CA ASP A 112 7.46 -15.80 -4.73
C ASP A 112 6.37 -16.31 -3.78
N VAL A 113 5.18 -15.71 -3.87
CA VAL A 113 4.04 -16.05 -3.00
C VAL A 113 3.55 -17.49 -3.17
N THR A 114 3.90 -18.13 -4.28
CA THR A 114 3.51 -19.52 -4.57
C THR A 114 4.44 -20.55 -3.92
N ARG A 115 5.57 -20.12 -3.35
CA ARG A 115 6.67 -20.94 -2.83
C ARG A 115 6.99 -20.59 -1.37
N GLU A 116 6.71 -21.52 -0.46
CA GLU A 116 6.91 -21.31 0.99
C GLU A 116 8.38 -21.24 1.38
N ASP A 117 9.23 -22.03 0.72
CA ASP A 117 10.68 -22.01 0.89
C ASP A 117 11.27 -20.64 0.53
N VAL A 118 10.83 -20.05 -0.60
CA VAL A 118 11.26 -18.72 -1.03
C VAL A 118 10.72 -17.63 -0.12
N LEU A 119 9.47 -17.73 0.36
CA LEU A 119 8.93 -16.79 1.36
C LEU A 119 9.73 -16.82 2.67
N ARG A 120 10.13 -18.01 3.13
CA ARG A 120 10.98 -18.15 4.32
C ARG A 120 12.33 -17.48 4.12
N GLU A 121 12.98 -17.69 2.97
CA GLU A 121 14.21 -16.98 2.61
C GLU A 121 14.02 -15.46 2.59
N ALA A 122 12.91 -14.98 2.01
CA ALA A 122 12.58 -13.55 1.98
C ALA A 122 12.40 -12.97 3.39
N THR A 123 11.74 -13.68 4.30
CA THR A 123 11.59 -13.21 5.70
C THR A 123 12.93 -13.10 6.42
N ILE A 124 13.85 -14.04 6.21
CA ILE A 124 15.20 -14.01 6.78
C ILE A 124 15.99 -12.83 6.21
N ALA A 125 15.97 -12.67 4.88
CA ALA A 125 16.66 -11.57 4.20
C ALA A 125 16.13 -10.21 4.64
N MET A 126 14.80 -10.05 4.71
CA MET A 126 14.19 -8.80 5.16
C MET A 126 14.58 -8.48 6.61
N GLY A 127 14.54 -9.48 7.50
CA GLY A 127 14.97 -9.31 8.90
C GLY A 127 16.43 -8.87 9.03
N ALA A 128 17.32 -9.41 8.19
CA ALA A 128 18.73 -9.01 8.15
C ALA A 128 18.95 -7.59 7.60
N HIS A 129 18.03 -7.10 6.76
CA HIS A 129 18.09 -5.75 6.21
C HIS A 129 17.46 -4.69 7.11
N LEU A 130 16.61 -5.05 8.08
CA LEU A 130 16.06 -4.08 9.02
C LEU A 130 17.17 -3.46 9.89
N ASN A 131 17.08 -2.15 10.10
CA ASN A 131 18.02 -1.43 10.94
C ASN A 131 17.81 -1.81 12.42
N ALA A 132 18.82 -1.61 13.28
CA ALA A 132 18.75 -1.99 14.70
C ALA A 132 17.59 -1.32 15.47
N ASN A 133 17.13 -0.15 15.02
CA ASN A 133 15.98 0.58 15.57
C ASN A 133 14.64 0.19 14.90
N GLU A 134 14.66 -0.54 13.80
CA GLU A 134 13.46 -1.00 13.07
C GLU A 134 13.01 -2.36 13.60
N ARG A 135 12.07 -2.34 14.56
CA ARG A 135 11.50 -3.58 15.12
C ARG A 135 10.53 -4.30 14.18
N GLY A 136 10.17 -3.69 13.06
CA GLY A 136 9.19 -4.19 12.10
C GLY A 136 8.94 -3.21 10.96
N ILE A 137 7.95 -3.51 10.13
CA ILE A 137 7.59 -2.73 8.93
C ILE A 137 6.19 -2.15 9.09
N ALA A 138 5.91 -0.99 8.50
CA ALA A 138 4.56 -0.41 8.59
C ALA A 138 3.54 -1.13 7.72
N ALA A 139 3.95 -1.64 6.56
CA ALA A 139 2.99 -2.30 5.69
C ALA A 139 3.58 -3.39 4.81
N VAL A 140 2.74 -4.36 4.49
CA VAL A 140 2.90 -5.26 3.36
C VAL A 140 1.79 -4.94 2.37
N ILE A 141 2.17 -4.53 1.15
CA ILE A 141 1.27 -4.30 0.03
C ILE A 141 1.34 -5.53 -0.87
N ASN A 142 0.40 -6.44 -0.68
CA ASN A 142 0.28 -7.64 -1.48
C ASN A 142 -0.42 -7.32 -2.81
N THR A 143 0.39 -7.06 -3.83
CA THR A 143 -0.07 -6.91 -5.22
C THR A 143 0.00 -8.21 -6.01
N SER A 144 0.39 -9.31 -5.36
CA SER A 144 0.55 -10.59 -6.04
C SER A 144 -0.77 -11.13 -6.56
N GLY A 145 -0.67 -11.72 -7.75
CA GLY A 145 -1.78 -12.43 -8.37
C GLY A 145 -1.54 -12.65 -9.85
N SER A 146 -2.49 -13.34 -10.45
CA SER A 146 -2.56 -13.60 -11.87
C SER A 146 -4.00 -13.59 -12.34
N VAL A 147 -4.19 -13.25 -13.61
CA VAL A 147 -5.47 -13.36 -14.29
C VAL A 147 -5.28 -14.11 -15.60
N TYR A 148 -6.09 -15.14 -15.81
CA TYR A 148 -6.24 -15.80 -17.11
C TYR A 148 -7.71 -15.71 -17.49
N ARG A 149 -7.96 -15.16 -18.67
CA ARG A 149 -9.30 -15.02 -19.23
C ARG A 149 -9.58 -16.19 -20.16
N GLY A 150 -10.66 -16.91 -19.93
CA GLY A 150 -11.08 -18.02 -20.79
C GLY A 150 -12.48 -18.49 -20.47
N ARG A 151 -13.25 -18.92 -21.48
CA ARG A 151 -14.57 -19.51 -21.27
C ARG A 151 -14.41 -20.85 -20.54
N VAL A 152 -15.38 -21.22 -19.71
CA VAL A 152 -15.31 -22.45 -18.89
C VAL A 152 -15.08 -23.70 -19.74
N GLU A 153 -15.66 -23.76 -20.95
CA GLU A 153 -15.54 -24.90 -21.86
C GLU A 153 -14.14 -25.08 -22.48
N SER A 154 -13.35 -24.01 -22.58
CA SER A 154 -12.08 -24.00 -23.32
C SER A 154 -10.87 -23.54 -22.51
N GLN A 155 -11.09 -23.09 -21.28
CA GLN A 155 -10.02 -22.65 -20.41
C GLN A 155 -9.29 -23.85 -19.81
N ASP A 156 -7.96 -23.82 -19.88
CA ASP A 156 -7.11 -24.84 -19.27
C ASP A 156 -7.24 -24.80 -17.73
N VAL A 157 -7.53 -25.96 -17.14
CA VAL A 157 -7.64 -26.15 -15.69
C VAL A 157 -6.36 -25.74 -14.97
N GLN A 158 -5.19 -25.91 -15.59
CA GLN A 158 -3.91 -25.48 -15.01
C GLN A 158 -3.87 -23.96 -14.77
N GLN A 159 -4.56 -23.17 -15.60
CA GLN A 159 -4.69 -21.73 -15.39
C GLN A 159 -5.54 -21.42 -14.17
N TRP A 160 -6.58 -22.21 -13.91
CA TRP A 160 -7.40 -22.08 -12.70
C TRP A 160 -6.59 -22.42 -11.45
N GLU A 161 -5.91 -23.56 -11.45
CA GLU A 161 -5.03 -23.97 -10.35
C GLU A 161 -3.95 -22.91 -10.08
N HIS A 162 -3.35 -22.34 -11.13
CA HIS A 162 -2.40 -21.26 -11.00
C HIS A 162 -3.02 -20.03 -10.33
N MET A 163 -4.20 -19.58 -10.77
CA MET A 163 -4.89 -18.43 -10.14
C MET A 163 -5.26 -18.69 -8.69
N LEU A 164 -5.73 -19.89 -8.33
CA LEU A 164 -6.06 -20.22 -6.94
C LEU A 164 -4.79 -20.25 -6.09
N LYS A 165 -3.70 -20.81 -6.62
CA LYS A 165 -2.39 -20.89 -5.95
C LYS A 165 -1.78 -19.50 -5.74
N THR A 166 -1.86 -18.60 -6.72
CA THR A 166 -1.30 -17.24 -6.61
C THR A 166 -2.21 -16.31 -5.81
N ASN A 167 -3.48 -16.20 -6.18
CA ASN A 167 -4.39 -15.19 -5.64
C ASN A 167 -4.82 -15.56 -4.21
N ILE A 168 -5.24 -16.81 -3.96
CA ILE A 168 -5.76 -17.23 -2.66
C ILE A 168 -4.61 -17.67 -1.75
N LEU A 169 -3.93 -18.77 -2.12
CA LEU A 169 -2.90 -19.36 -1.27
C LEU A 169 -1.71 -18.40 -1.12
N GLY A 170 -1.32 -17.69 -2.20
CA GLY A 170 -0.28 -16.68 -2.13
C GLY A 170 -0.60 -15.57 -1.14
N THR A 171 -1.84 -15.05 -1.14
CA THR A 171 -2.26 -14.02 -0.16
C THR A 171 -2.20 -14.53 1.28
N LEU A 172 -2.71 -15.73 1.54
CA LEU A 172 -2.65 -16.34 2.87
C LEU A 172 -1.20 -16.59 3.33
N ARG A 173 -0.34 -17.04 2.42
CA ARG A 173 1.08 -17.29 2.71
C ARG A 173 1.84 -16.01 2.99
N VAL A 174 1.56 -14.92 2.26
CA VAL A 174 2.12 -13.59 2.56
C VAL A 174 1.69 -13.14 3.95
N ALA A 175 0.41 -13.27 4.29
CA ALA A 175 -0.08 -12.94 5.64
C ALA A 175 0.67 -13.77 6.70
N LYS A 176 0.72 -15.10 6.55
CA LYS A 176 1.43 -16.01 7.45
C LYS A 176 2.91 -15.65 7.61
N ALA A 177 3.60 -15.36 6.50
CA ALA A 177 5.04 -15.11 6.49
C ALA A 177 5.40 -13.76 7.13
N PHE A 178 4.62 -12.71 6.87
CA PHE A 178 5.02 -11.34 7.20
C PHE A 178 4.25 -10.71 8.36
N VAL A 179 3.21 -11.35 8.90
CA VAL A 179 2.47 -10.82 10.06
C VAL A 179 3.39 -10.55 11.25
N GLY A 180 4.43 -11.37 11.46
CA GLY A 180 5.42 -11.15 12.52
C GLY A 180 6.15 -9.81 12.45
N PHE A 181 6.34 -9.28 11.23
CA PHE A 181 6.97 -7.97 11.02
C PHE A 181 5.99 -6.79 11.18
N LEU A 182 4.68 -7.04 11.10
CA LEU A 182 3.65 -6.03 11.24
C LEU A 182 3.23 -5.81 12.70
N ARG A 183 3.31 -6.85 13.55
CA ARG A 183 2.90 -6.74 14.97
C ARG A 183 3.67 -5.65 15.74
N PRO A 184 5.01 -5.52 15.63
CA PRO A 184 5.77 -4.55 16.42
C PRO A 184 5.43 -3.10 16.11
N THR A 185 4.94 -2.83 14.90
CA THR A 185 4.60 -1.50 14.39
C THR A 185 3.10 -1.24 14.37
N ARG A 186 2.27 -2.22 14.79
CA ARG A 186 0.80 -2.21 14.55
C ARG A 186 0.50 -1.89 13.07
N GLY A 187 1.29 -2.51 12.19
CA GLY A 187 1.30 -2.25 10.76
C GLY A 187 0.07 -2.78 10.03
N ARG A 188 0.14 -2.78 8.70
CA ARG A 188 -1.00 -3.05 7.83
C ARG A 188 -0.67 -4.09 6.76
N LEU A 189 -1.59 -5.01 6.51
CA LEU A 189 -1.56 -5.86 5.31
C LEU A 189 -2.58 -5.32 4.31
N LEU A 190 -2.09 -4.72 3.23
CA LEU A 190 -2.89 -4.23 2.12
C LEU A 190 -2.94 -5.33 1.05
N TYR A 191 -4.10 -5.57 0.47
CA TYR A 191 -4.26 -6.50 -0.66
C TYR A 191 -5.16 -5.87 -1.72
N LEU A 192 -5.02 -6.33 -2.97
CA LEU A 192 -5.92 -5.92 -4.05
C LEU A 192 -7.29 -6.56 -3.86
N GLY A 193 -8.26 -5.74 -3.46
CA GLY A 193 -9.64 -6.12 -3.23
C GLY A 193 -10.39 -6.37 -4.54
N GLY A 194 -11.40 -7.23 -4.48
CA GLY A 194 -12.36 -7.43 -5.56
C GLY A 194 -13.67 -6.78 -5.18
N SER A 195 -13.96 -5.58 -5.69
CA SER A 195 -15.21 -4.91 -5.34
C SER A 195 -16.42 -5.78 -5.69
N SER A 196 -17.13 -6.15 -4.64
CA SER A 196 -18.50 -6.68 -4.58
C SER A 196 -19.56 -5.73 -5.17
N ALA A 197 -19.18 -4.62 -5.79
CA ALA A 197 -20.07 -3.68 -6.48
C ALA A 197 -19.63 -3.36 -7.93
N GLY A 198 -18.58 -4.01 -8.45
CA GLY A 198 -17.97 -3.69 -9.75
C GLY A 198 -17.47 -4.87 -10.58
N ALA A 199 -17.62 -6.11 -10.09
CA ALA A 199 -17.54 -7.30 -10.96
C ALA A 199 -18.63 -7.32 -12.07
N SER A 200 -19.51 -6.32 -12.08
CA SER A 200 -20.45 -6.00 -13.16
C SER A 200 -19.87 -5.10 -14.27
N MET A 201 -18.55 -5.05 -14.45
CA MET A 201 -17.98 -4.88 -15.80
C MET A 201 -17.72 -6.27 -16.36
N GLY A 202 -18.84 -6.93 -16.65
CA GLY A 202 -18.92 -8.24 -17.26
C GLY A 202 -18.00 -8.32 -18.46
N GLY A 203 -17.17 -9.34 -18.46
CA GLY A 203 -16.71 -9.90 -19.71
C GLY A 203 -16.47 -11.36 -19.49
N ASP A 204 -17.06 -12.16 -20.37
CA ASP A 204 -16.97 -13.61 -20.37
C ASP A 204 -15.55 -14.09 -20.05
N GLY A 205 -15.50 -15.18 -19.28
CA GLY A 205 -14.28 -15.93 -19.03
C GLY A 205 -13.41 -15.49 -17.84
N LEU A 206 -13.99 -14.85 -16.82
CA LEU A 206 -13.29 -14.51 -15.56
C LEU A 206 -13.78 -15.32 -14.34
N VAL A 207 -14.41 -16.48 -14.56
CA VAL A 207 -15.06 -17.27 -13.49
C VAL A 207 -14.10 -17.60 -12.35
N ALA A 208 -12.99 -18.26 -12.65
CA ALA A 208 -12.01 -18.66 -11.63
C ALA A 208 -11.30 -17.46 -10.98
N PHE A 209 -11.03 -16.40 -11.74
CA PHE A 209 -10.46 -15.16 -11.20
C PHE A 209 -11.41 -14.50 -10.19
N ASN A 210 -12.67 -14.30 -10.57
CA ASN A 210 -13.67 -13.67 -9.69
C ASN A 210 -13.91 -14.51 -8.43
N ALA A 211 -14.02 -15.83 -8.56
CA ALA A 211 -14.09 -16.73 -7.41
C ALA A 211 -12.90 -16.55 -6.46
N SER A 212 -11.68 -16.46 -7.00
CA SER A 212 -10.48 -16.24 -6.20
C SER A 212 -10.48 -14.90 -5.44
N ARG A 213 -11.06 -13.84 -6.03
CA ARG A 213 -11.15 -12.52 -5.39
C ARG A 213 -12.16 -12.49 -4.26
N VAL A 214 -13.30 -13.16 -4.42
CA VAL A 214 -14.29 -13.35 -3.34
C VAL A 214 -13.67 -14.16 -2.19
N ALA A 215 -12.92 -15.22 -2.50
CA ALA A 215 -12.22 -16.00 -1.49
C ALA A 215 -11.20 -15.15 -0.72
N VAL A 216 -10.41 -14.32 -1.41
CA VAL A 216 -9.46 -13.39 -0.78
C VAL A 216 -10.17 -12.38 0.13
N GLU A 217 -11.32 -11.84 -0.28
CA GLU A 217 -12.09 -10.92 0.56
C GLU A 217 -12.56 -11.61 1.84
N LYS A 218 -13.04 -12.85 1.73
CA LYS A 218 -13.43 -13.63 2.90
C LYS A 218 -12.24 -13.94 3.82
N CYS A 219 -11.09 -14.31 3.24
CA CYS A 219 -9.86 -14.48 4.01
C CYS A 219 -9.49 -13.20 4.77
N ALA A 220 -9.61 -12.03 4.14
CA ALA A 220 -9.33 -10.77 4.78
C ALA A 220 -10.29 -10.44 5.93
N GLU A 221 -11.60 -10.72 5.79
CA GLU A 221 -12.56 -10.58 6.89
C GLU A 221 -12.16 -11.40 8.12
N GLU A 222 -11.75 -12.66 7.93
CA GLU A 222 -11.35 -13.52 9.04
C GLU A 222 -9.99 -13.10 9.61
N LEU A 223 -9.02 -12.71 8.76
CA LEU A 223 -7.74 -12.16 9.20
C LEU A 223 -7.91 -10.88 10.02
N ARG A 224 -8.90 -10.02 9.72
CA ARG A 224 -9.19 -8.82 10.53
C ARG A 224 -9.53 -9.19 11.96
N LYS A 225 -10.39 -10.21 12.15
CA LYS A 225 -10.79 -10.67 13.49
C LYS A 225 -9.62 -11.29 14.24
N GLU A 226 -8.85 -12.13 13.54
CA GLU A 226 -7.70 -12.83 14.13
C GLU A 226 -6.57 -11.86 14.53
N LEU A 227 -6.36 -10.81 13.74
CA LEU A 227 -5.21 -9.91 13.90
C LEU A 227 -5.52 -8.62 14.66
N GLN A 228 -6.81 -8.33 14.93
CA GLN A 228 -7.24 -7.19 15.74
C GLN A 228 -6.53 -7.11 17.11
N PRO A 229 -6.37 -8.21 17.90
CA PRO A 229 -5.72 -8.13 19.20
C PRO A 229 -4.25 -7.69 19.13
N TYR A 230 -3.60 -7.86 17.97
CA TYR A 230 -2.22 -7.43 17.74
C TYR A 230 -2.12 -6.03 17.14
N GLY A 231 -3.24 -5.35 16.90
CA GLY A 231 -3.29 -4.02 16.28
C GLY A 231 -2.90 -4.01 14.81
N VAL A 232 -2.83 -5.17 14.14
CA VAL A 232 -2.50 -5.25 12.71
C VAL A 232 -3.76 -5.04 11.89
N SER A 233 -3.75 -4.04 11.01
CA SER A 233 -4.90 -3.72 10.16
C SER A 233 -4.86 -4.45 8.83
N ILE A 234 -6.00 -4.96 8.36
CA ILE A 234 -6.13 -5.61 7.05
C ILE A 234 -6.99 -4.75 6.14
N VAL A 235 -6.42 -4.31 5.02
CA VAL A 235 -6.98 -3.25 4.18
C VAL A 235 -7.14 -3.74 2.74
N ALA A 236 -8.36 -3.59 2.21
CA ALA A 236 -8.67 -3.88 0.81
C ALA A 236 -8.44 -2.63 -0.06
N LEU A 237 -7.68 -2.78 -1.14
CA LEU A 237 -7.54 -1.77 -2.18
C LEU A 237 -8.44 -2.14 -3.35
N ASP A 238 -9.58 -1.48 -3.47
CA ASP A 238 -10.58 -1.75 -4.49
C ASP A 238 -10.15 -1.14 -5.82
N THR A 239 -9.85 -2.00 -6.80
CA THR A 239 -9.33 -1.60 -8.13
C THR A 239 -10.44 -1.24 -9.13
N CYS A 240 -11.53 -0.64 -8.67
CA CYS A 240 -12.72 -0.38 -9.49
C CYS A 240 -12.38 0.56 -10.68
N GLY A 241 -12.84 0.20 -11.88
CA GLY A 241 -12.62 0.98 -13.09
C GLY A 241 -11.24 0.79 -13.74
N MET A 242 -10.43 -0.16 -13.27
CA MET A 242 -9.20 -0.62 -13.93
C MET A 242 -9.43 -1.96 -14.63
N THR A 243 -8.69 -2.21 -15.72
CA THR A 243 -8.71 -3.54 -16.35
C THR A 243 -7.93 -4.53 -15.50
N VAL A 244 -8.50 -5.71 -15.26
CA VAL A 244 -7.87 -6.72 -14.37
C VAL A 244 -6.52 -7.18 -14.92
N GLU A 245 -6.38 -7.22 -16.25
CA GLU A 245 -5.15 -7.59 -16.92
C GLU A 245 -4.04 -6.55 -16.72
N SER A 246 -4.34 -5.25 -16.66
CA SER A 246 -3.29 -4.23 -16.46
C SER A 246 -2.63 -4.32 -15.10
N LEU A 247 -3.34 -4.81 -14.07
CA LEU A 247 -2.82 -4.97 -12.71
C LEU A 247 -1.67 -6.00 -12.62
N TYR A 248 -1.67 -7.00 -13.52
CA TYR A 248 -0.74 -8.14 -13.46
C TYR A 248 0.25 -8.20 -14.64
N LYS A 249 0.27 -7.18 -15.52
CA LYS A 249 1.21 -7.10 -16.64
C LYS A 249 2.60 -6.67 -16.19
N ALA A 250 3.63 -7.17 -16.88
CA ALA A 250 5.00 -6.69 -16.78
C ALA A 250 5.12 -5.24 -17.30
N PRO A 251 6.12 -4.46 -16.84
CA PRO A 251 6.40 -3.13 -17.40
C PRO A 251 6.75 -3.23 -18.88
N VAL A 252 6.25 -2.28 -19.68
CA VAL A 252 6.40 -2.28 -21.14
C VAL A 252 7.32 -1.13 -21.56
N ALA A 253 8.21 -1.40 -22.51
CA ALA A 253 9.04 -0.39 -23.13
C ALA A 253 8.21 0.54 -24.02
N GLN A 254 8.41 1.85 -23.89
CA GLN A 254 7.93 2.86 -24.82
C GLN A 254 9.08 3.23 -25.77
N THR A 255 8.96 2.80 -27.02
CA THR A 255 9.87 3.23 -28.08
C THR A 255 9.46 4.63 -28.55
N MET A 256 10.09 5.67 -28.02
CA MET A 256 9.81 7.06 -28.43
C MET A 256 10.46 7.44 -29.75
N SER A 257 11.51 6.73 -30.17
CA SER A 257 12.24 7.00 -31.42
C SER A 257 12.88 5.71 -31.94
N GLN A 258 12.84 5.52 -33.26
CA GLN A 258 13.53 4.41 -33.95
C GLN A 258 15.02 4.69 -34.16
N CYS A 259 15.56 5.81 -33.66
CA CYS A 259 16.97 6.12 -33.77
C CYS A 259 17.83 5.12 -32.97
N PRO A 260 18.86 4.50 -33.59
CA PRO A 260 19.81 3.65 -32.87
C PRO A 260 20.49 4.44 -31.74
N GLY A 261 20.42 3.92 -30.51
CA GLY A 261 21.05 4.52 -29.32
C GLY A 261 20.18 5.47 -28.50
N ALA A 262 18.91 5.71 -28.88
CA ALA A 262 17.99 6.46 -28.03
C ALA A 262 17.67 5.69 -26.73
N PRO A 263 17.56 6.38 -25.56
CA PRO A 263 17.22 5.73 -24.31
C PRO A 263 15.83 5.10 -24.39
N THR A 264 15.73 3.81 -24.04
CA THR A 264 14.43 3.14 -23.93
C THR A 264 13.73 3.60 -22.67
N GLN A 265 12.61 4.30 -22.83
CA GLN A 265 11.78 4.70 -21.70
C GLN A 265 10.87 3.56 -21.29
N TYR A 266 10.75 3.30 -19.99
CA TYR A 266 9.80 2.34 -19.45
C TYR A 266 8.79 3.11 -18.61
N THR A 267 7.52 2.86 -18.82
CA THR A 267 6.46 3.41 -17.98
C THR A 267 5.75 2.28 -17.23
N ALA A 268 5.47 2.55 -15.96
CA ALA A 268 4.78 1.64 -15.07
C ALA A 268 3.42 2.22 -14.63
N ASP A 269 2.87 3.15 -15.41
CA ASP A 269 1.72 3.95 -15.02
C ASP A 269 0.42 3.13 -15.08
N VAL A 270 0.15 2.38 -14.02
CA VAL A 270 -1.09 1.60 -13.83
C VAL A 270 -2.10 2.43 -13.05
N LEU A 271 -1.64 3.09 -11.98
CA LEU A 271 -2.46 3.92 -11.10
C LEU A 271 -2.36 5.39 -11.47
N SER A 272 -3.48 6.10 -11.33
CA SER A 272 -3.54 7.56 -11.38
C SER A 272 -2.87 8.18 -10.15
N ALA A 273 -2.48 9.46 -10.25
CA ALA A 273 -1.93 10.19 -9.11
C ALA A 273 -2.88 10.22 -7.90
N SER A 274 -4.19 10.33 -8.14
CA SER A 274 -5.20 10.30 -7.07
C SER A 274 -5.35 8.90 -6.46
N ALA A 275 -5.26 7.82 -7.24
CA ALA A 275 -5.22 6.46 -6.70
C ALA A 275 -3.97 6.24 -5.82
N LEU A 276 -2.82 6.77 -6.21
CA LEU A 276 -1.59 6.70 -5.40
C LEU A 276 -1.74 7.45 -4.06
N GLN A 277 -2.37 8.63 -4.06
CA GLN A 277 -2.70 9.36 -2.83
C GLN A 277 -3.66 8.58 -1.92
N VAL A 278 -4.62 7.85 -2.50
CA VAL A 278 -5.51 6.96 -1.74
C VAL A 278 -4.73 5.84 -1.07
N ILE A 279 -3.69 5.30 -1.72
CA ILE A 279 -2.79 4.32 -1.10
C ILE A 279 -1.97 4.95 0.03
N GLU A 280 -1.47 6.19 -0.12
CA GLU A 280 -0.82 6.90 0.99
C GLU A 280 -1.74 7.00 2.20
N ARG A 281 -3.02 7.34 1.99
CA ARG A 281 -4.02 7.36 3.07
C ARG A 281 -4.22 5.97 3.68
N ALA A 282 -4.35 4.93 2.87
CA ALA A 282 -4.45 3.56 3.35
C ALA A 282 -3.25 3.12 4.20
N LEU A 283 -2.05 3.65 3.92
CA LEU A 283 -0.82 3.38 4.67
C LEU A 283 -0.68 4.21 5.95
N TRP A 284 -1.13 5.47 5.94
CA TRP A 284 -0.76 6.44 6.97
C TRP A 284 -1.93 7.03 7.78
N ASP A 285 -3.19 6.82 7.38
CA ASP A 285 -4.35 7.27 8.17
C ASP A 285 -4.29 6.65 9.57
N PHE A 286 -4.40 7.43 10.64
CA PHE A 286 -4.26 6.93 12.02
C PHE A 286 -5.17 5.72 12.32
N VAL A 287 -6.41 5.76 11.83
CA VAL A 287 -7.32 4.61 11.79
C VAL A 287 -7.64 4.30 10.33
N PRO A 288 -7.03 3.27 9.72
CA PRO A 288 -7.31 2.92 8.34
C PRO A 288 -8.74 2.40 8.18
N GLN A 289 -9.37 2.75 7.06
CA GLN A 289 -10.61 2.09 6.63
C GLN A 289 -10.31 0.65 6.23
N GLN A 290 -11.31 -0.23 6.35
CA GLN A 290 -11.17 -1.61 5.89
C GLN A 290 -11.01 -1.71 4.37
N ARG A 291 -11.45 -0.67 3.63
CA ARG A 291 -11.49 -0.63 2.18
C ARG A 291 -11.25 0.78 1.66
N TYR A 292 -10.41 0.89 0.62
CA TYR A 292 -10.14 2.14 -0.10
C TYR A 292 -10.33 1.92 -1.60
N THR A 293 -11.15 2.77 -2.24
CA THR A 293 -11.41 2.68 -3.69
C THR A 293 -10.36 3.45 -4.49
N LEU A 294 -9.62 2.74 -5.32
CA LEU A 294 -8.68 3.28 -6.29
C LEU A 294 -9.45 3.67 -7.55
N LEU A 295 -9.67 4.96 -7.76
CA LEU A 295 -10.39 5.47 -8.93
C LEU A 295 -9.44 5.54 -10.14
N SER A 296 -9.88 5.04 -11.30
CA SER A 296 -9.08 5.08 -12.53
C SER A 296 -8.89 6.48 -13.11
N HIS A 297 -9.74 7.44 -12.73
CA HIS A 297 -9.67 8.84 -13.17
C HIS A 297 -10.14 9.77 -12.04
N ASN A 298 -9.72 11.04 -12.10
CA ASN A 298 -10.26 12.07 -11.22
C ASN A 298 -11.77 12.19 -11.49
N LYS A 299 -12.60 12.02 -10.45
CA LYS A 299 -14.07 12.13 -10.50
C LYS A 299 -14.61 13.49 -11.00
N TYR A 300 -13.73 14.46 -11.22
CA TYR A 300 -14.05 15.80 -11.68
C TYR A 300 -13.58 16.00 -13.13
N GLN A 301 -14.23 15.31 -14.08
CA GLN A 301 -14.19 15.69 -15.49
C GLN A 301 -15.41 16.57 -15.75
N PHE A 302 -15.18 17.88 -15.85
CA PHE A 302 -16.23 18.82 -16.23
C PHE A 302 -16.15 19.06 -17.74
N THR A 303 -17.11 18.51 -18.48
CA THR A 303 -17.33 18.91 -19.88
C THR A 303 -18.30 20.07 -19.85
N LEU A 304 -17.79 21.30 -19.97
CA LEU A 304 -18.66 22.45 -20.15
C LEU A 304 -19.34 22.32 -21.53
N PRO A 305 -20.67 22.31 -21.63
CA PRO A 305 -21.31 22.42 -22.93
C PRO A 305 -20.87 23.75 -23.52
N CYS A 306 -20.18 23.72 -24.66
CA CYS A 306 -19.78 24.92 -25.38
C CYS A 306 -21.02 25.73 -25.77
N ARG A 307 -21.46 26.63 -24.88
CA ARG A 307 -22.19 27.84 -25.22
C ARG A 307 -21.33 29.01 -24.79
N SER A 308 -20.61 29.53 -25.78
CA SER A 308 -20.05 30.89 -25.86
C SER A 308 -19.20 31.41 -24.70
N SER A 309 -17.87 31.42 -24.87
CA SER A 309 -17.02 32.65 -24.79
C SER A 309 -15.53 32.36 -24.58
N LEU A 310 -15.12 31.14 -24.22
CA LEU A 310 -13.69 30.81 -24.10
C LEU A 310 -13.10 30.41 -25.47
N ARG A 311 -12.88 31.40 -26.34
CA ARG A 311 -11.98 31.24 -27.49
C ARG A 311 -10.55 31.20 -26.96
N LEU A 312 -9.95 30.02 -26.90
CA LEU A 312 -8.51 29.90 -26.85
C LEU A 312 -7.96 30.46 -28.18
N HIS A 313 -7.31 31.62 -28.12
CA HIS A 313 -6.58 32.17 -29.25
C HIS A 313 -5.48 31.17 -29.63
N ARG A 314 -5.71 30.43 -30.71
CA ARG A 314 -4.66 29.66 -31.37
C ARG A 314 -3.71 30.68 -31.98
N ALA A 315 -2.47 30.74 -31.48
CA ALA A 315 -1.43 31.54 -32.11
C ALA A 315 -1.27 31.06 -33.56
N SER A 316 -1.59 31.93 -34.51
CA SER A 316 -1.39 31.73 -35.93
C SER A 316 0.10 31.81 -36.25
N SER A 317 0.72 30.69 -36.59
CA SER A 317 1.93 30.69 -37.41
C SER A 317 1.50 30.56 -38.87
N GLU A 318 1.41 31.70 -39.55
CA GLU A 318 1.41 31.77 -41.01
C GLU A 318 2.81 31.48 -41.57
N SER A 319 2.87 30.64 -42.59
CA SER A 319 3.66 30.82 -43.83
C SER A 319 3.35 29.60 -44.71
N ALA A 320 2.43 29.71 -45.67
CA ALA A 320 2.61 30.29 -47.01
C ALA A 320 3.55 29.46 -47.89
N THR A 321 2.95 28.70 -48.82
CA THR A 321 3.29 28.56 -50.27
C THR A 321 2.59 27.29 -50.81
N GLN A 322 1.42 27.38 -51.44
CA GLN A 322 1.13 27.66 -52.86
C GLN A 322 1.60 26.60 -53.87
N SER A 323 0.60 26.05 -54.59
CA SER A 323 0.59 25.57 -56.00
C SER A 323 1.41 24.32 -56.34
N VAL A 324 0.96 23.37 -57.17
CA VAL A 324 -0.11 23.31 -58.19
C VAL A 324 -0.89 22.01 -58.03
#